data_AF-A0A1H8HG86-F1
#
_entry.id   AF-A0A1H8HG86-F1
#
_cell.length_a   1.000
_cell.length_b   1.000
_cell.length_c   1.000
_cell.angle_alpha   90.00
_cell.angle_beta   90.00
_cell.angle_gamma   90.00
#
_symmetry.space_group_name_H-M   'P 1'
#
loop_
_entity.id
_entity.type
_entity.pdbx_description
1 polymer ?
#
loop_
_entity_poly.entity_id
_entity_poly.type
_entity_poly.pdbx_seq_one_letter_code
_entity_poly.pdbx_strand_id
1 'polypeptide(L)'
;MADGTLGYEQARDELVEVVRKLEAGGATLEESLALWERGEELAKVCRRWLEGARARLDAALAAEEADELAAGAAEQAAVDAEEAGEPAAGSGPEDTPRR
;
A
#
# COMPACT_ATOMS: atom_id res chain seq x y z
N MET A 1 1.31 25.32 -13.07
CA MET A 1 2.55 25.50 -12.28
C MET A 1 3.03 24.11 -11.89
N ALA A 2 3.99 23.55 -12.63
CA ALA A 2 4.71 22.35 -12.21
C ALA A 2 6.13 22.81 -11.88
N ASP A 3 6.31 23.35 -10.67
CA ASP A 3 7.60 23.82 -10.19
C ASP A 3 8.56 22.64 -10.01
N GLY A 4 9.70 22.71 -10.71
CA GLY A 4 11.01 22.26 -10.23
C GLY A 4 11.30 20.77 -10.09
N THR A 5 10.36 19.85 -10.32
CA THR A 5 10.59 18.40 -10.08
C THR A 5 10.49 17.60 -11.37
N LEU A 6 11.60 16.98 -11.80
CA LEU A 6 11.65 16.07 -12.94
C LEU A 6 10.65 14.90 -12.77
N GLY A 7 9.94 14.55 -13.84
CA GLY A 7 9.13 13.33 -13.89
C GLY A 7 10.01 12.07 -13.87
N TYR A 8 9.46 10.93 -13.43
CA TYR A 8 10.21 9.67 -13.28
C TYR A 8 10.93 9.25 -14.57
N GLU A 9 10.22 9.16 -15.69
CA GLU A 9 10.79 8.73 -16.97
C GLU A 9 11.94 9.64 -17.41
N GLN A 10 11.76 10.95 -17.25
CA GLN A 10 12.79 11.93 -17.61
C GLN A 10 14.02 11.84 -16.70
N ALA A 11 13.82 11.66 -15.38
CA ALA A 11 14.91 11.45 -14.44
C ALA A 11 15.66 10.14 -14.71
N ARG A 12 14.94 9.07 -15.08
CA ARG A 12 15.53 7.79 -15.46
C ARG A 12 16.36 7.91 -16.73
N ASP A 13 15.82 8.55 -17.76
CA ASP A 13 16.50 8.70 -19.05
C ASP A 13 17.77 9.54 -18.89
N GLU A 14 17.72 10.63 -18.11
CA GLU A 14 18.91 11.42 -17.80
C GLU A 14 19.93 10.61 -16.98
N LEU A 15 19.49 9.79 -16.03
CA LEU A 15 20.37 8.92 -15.25
C LEU A 15 21.09 7.90 -16.13
N VAL A 16 20.39 7.33 -17.12
CA VAL A 16 20.99 6.42 -18.11
C VAL A 16 22.08 7.13 -18.91
N GLU A 17 21.86 8.38 -19.32
CA GLU A 17 22.89 9.16 -20.03
C GLU A 17 24.10 9.49 -19.14
N VAL A 18 23.88 9.79 -17.85
CA VAL A 18 24.97 9.99 -16.88
C VAL A 18 25.81 8.71 -16.73
N VAL A 19 25.17 7.56 -16.54
CA VAL A 19 25.85 6.27 -16.41
C VAL A 19 26.64 5.95 -17.69
N ARG A 20 26.03 6.12 -18.87
CA ARG A 20 26.72 5.92 -20.16
C ARG A 20 27.99 6.76 -20.28
N LYS A 21 27.96 8.02 -19.85
CA LYS A 21 29.14 8.91 -19.87
C LYS A 21 30.21 8.45 -18.89
N LEU A 22 29.84 8.02 -17.68
CA LEU A 22 30.79 7.47 -16.71
C LEU A 22 31.44 6.18 -17.22
N GLU A 23 30.67 5.29 -17.84
CA GLU A 23 31.15 4.01 -18.39
C GLU A 23 32.03 4.17 -19.63
N ALA A 24 31.76 5.19 -20.46
CA ALA A 24 32.59 5.51 -21.61
C ALA A 24 34.03 5.90 -21.21
N GLY A 25 34.20 6.43 -19.99
CA GLY A 25 35.47 6.97 -19.52
C GLY A 25 35.92 8.21 -20.31
N GLY A 26 37.17 8.63 -20.11
CA GLY A 26 37.75 9.78 -20.81
C GLY A 26 37.35 11.15 -20.26
N ALA A 27 36.49 11.20 -19.24
CA ALA A 27 36.21 12.40 -18.45
C ALA A 27 37.37 12.68 -17.47
N THR A 28 37.59 13.96 -17.15
CA THR A 28 38.48 14.34 -16.05
C THR A 28 37.92 13.87 -14.71
N LEU A 29 38.72 13.97 -13.65
CA LEU A 29 38.26 13.65 -12.30
C LEU A 29 37.09 14.54 -11.89
N GLU A 30 37.21 15.85 -12.11
CA GLU A 30 36.19 16.84 -11.79
C GLU A 30 34.89 16.58 -12.55
N GLU A 31 34.97 16.24 -13.84
CA GLU A 31 33.81 15.87 -14.65
C GLU A 31 33.17 14.56 -14.16
N SER A 32 33.98 13.57 -13.81
CA SER A 32 33.51 12.29 -13.27
C SER A 32 32.77 12.47 -11.94
N LEU A 33 33.26 13.36 -11.07
CA LEU A 33 32.60 13.71 -9.81
C LEU A 33 31.28 14.43 -10.05
N ALA A 34 31.25 15.41 -10.95
CA ALA A 34 30.02 16.12 -11.29
C ALA A 34 28.95 15.18 -11.89
N LEU A 35 29.36 14.25 -12.76
CA LEU A 35 28.47 13.21 -13.30
C LEU A 35 27.94 12.31 -12.19
N TRP A 36 28.79 11.87 -11.26
CA TRP A 36 28.37 11.04 -10.14
C TRP A 36 27.37 11.76 -9.23
N GLU A 37 27.64 13.00 -8.84
CA GLU A 37 26.74 13.81 -8.01
C GLU A 37 25.38 13.98 -8.68
N ARG A 38 25.38 14.26 -9.99
CA ARG A 38 24.14 14.35 -10.77
C ARG A 38 23.39 13.01 -10.80
N GLY A 39 24.11 11.90 -10.97
CA GLY A 39 23.53 10.56 -10.91
C GLY A 39 22.85 10.27 -9.56
N GLU A 40 23.49 10.65 -8.45
CA GLU A 40 22.93 10.52 -7.11
C GLU A 40 21.65 11.33 -6.90
N GLU A 41 21.61 12.56 -7.41
CA GLU A 41 20.40 13.39 -7.38
C GLU A 41 19.24 12.76 -8.17
N LEU A 42 19.51 12.29 -9.39
CA LEU A 42 18.53 11.63 -10.25
C LEU A 42 18.02 10.34 -9.61
N ALA A 43 18.91 9.53 -9.02
CA ALA A 43 18.53 8.33 -8.30
C ALA A 43 17.61 8.64 -7.11
N LYS A 44 17.86 9.72 -6.36
CA LYS A 44 16.96 10.19 -5.29
C LYS A 44 15.58 10.60 -5.84
N VAL A 45 15.52 11.25 -7.00
CA VAL A 45 14.25 11.59 -7.66
C VAL A 45 13.48 10.32 -8.04
N CYS A 46 14.14 9.37 -8.70
CA CYS A 46 13.53 8.10 -9.10
C CYS A 46 12.97 7.33 -7.90
N ARG A 47 13.73 7.23 -6.80
CA ARG A 47 13.28 6.57 -5.57
C ARG A 47 12.02 7.20 -4.99
N ARG A 48 11.97 8.53 -4.88
CA ARG A 48 10.78 9.23 -4.37
C ARG A 48 9.52 8.92 -5.19
N TRP A 49 9.64 8.85 -6.51
CA TRP A 49 8.51 8.48 -7.37
C TRP A 49 8.04 7.04 -7.14
N LEU A 50 8.97 6.09 -7.05
CA LEU A 50 8.66 4.68 -6.84
C LEU A 50 8.08 4.42 -5.44
N GLU A 51 8.64 5.03 -4.40
CA GLU A 51 8.12 4.97 -3.03
C GLU A 51 6.70 5.53 -2.96
N GLY A 52 6.45 6.68 -3.59
CA GLY A 52 5.12 7.26 -3.67
C GLY A 52 4.11 6.37 -4.42
N ALA A 53 4.54 5.71 -5.50
CA ALA A 53 3.70 4.75 -6.20
C ALA A 53 3.38 3.51 -5.35
N ARG A 54 4.39 2.99 -4.64
CA ARG A 54 4.24 1.85 -3.74
C ARG A 54 3.27 2.16 -2.61
N ALA A 55 3.41 3.30 -1.95
CA ALA A 55 2.51 3.70 -0.87
C ALA A 55 1.04 3.81 -1.32
N ARG A 56 0.79 4.27 -2.55
CA ARG A 56 -0.57 4.33 -3.11
C ARG A 56 -1.14 2.93 -3.35
N LEU A 57 -0.34 2.00 -3.84
CA LEU A 57 -0.75 0.62 -4.05
C LEU A 57 -1.07 -0.05 -2.71
N ASP A 58 -0.19 0.10 -1.72
CA ASP A 58 -0.37 -0.49 -0.39
C ASP A 58 -1.64 0.05 0.28
N ALA A 59 -1.91 1.36 0.14
CA ALA A 59 -3.15 1.97 0.65
C ALA A 59 -4.42 1.44 -0.04
N ALA A 60 -4.37 1.21 -1.37
CA ALA A 60 -5.50 0.65 -2.10
C ALA A 60 -5.78 -0.80 -1.67
N LEU A 61 -4.74 -1.62 -1.53
CA LEU A 61 -4.88 -3.01 -1.07
C LEU A 61 -5.45 -3.09 0.36
N ALA A 62 -4.98 -2.23 1.26
CA ALA A 62 -5.50 -2.19 2.63
C ALA A 62 -6.96 -1.72 2.70
N ALA A 63 -7.38 -0.83 1.79
CA ALA A 63 -8.77 -0.40 1.70
C ALA A 63 -9.69 -1.54 1.25
N GLU A 64 -9.29 -2.30 0.22
CA GLU A 64 -10.02 -3.48 -0.25
C GLU A 64 -10.14 -4.55 0.86
N GLU A 65 -9.05 -4.84 1.58
CA GLU A 65 -9.06 -5.80 2.69
C GLU A 65 -9.98 -5.33 3.84
N ALA A 66 -9.99 -4.03 4.15
CA ALA A 66 -10.89 -3.47 5.14
C ALA A 66 -12.37 -3.57 4.71
N ASP A 67 -12.66 -3.33 3.43
CA ASP A 67 -14.01 -3.45 2.87
C ASP A 67 -14.48 -4.92 2.89
N GLU A 68 -13.63 -5.88 2.57
CA GLU A 68 -13.92 -7.32 2.66
C GLU A 68 -14.19 -7.76 4.12
N LEU A 69 -13.37 -7.32 5.06
CA LEU A 69 -13.56 -7.60 6.49
C LEU A 69 -14.85 -6.97 7.03
N ALA A 70 -15.18 -5.74 6.59
CA ALA A 70 -16.40 -5.06 6.97
C ALA A 70 -17.64 -5.78 6.41
N ALA A 71 -17.59 -6.25 5.16
CA ALA A 71 -18.65 -7.04 4.55
C ALA A 71 -18.84 -8.38 5.27
N GLY A 72 -17.76 -9.11 5.56
CA GLY A 72 -17.81 -10.38 6.30
C GLY A 72 -18.33 -10.22 7.73
N ALA A 73 -17.97 -9.14 8.42
CA ALA A 73 -18.50 -8.84 9.76
C ALA A 73 -20.00 -8.52 9.74
N ALA A 74 -20.47 -7.81 8.71
CA ALA A 74 -21.90 -7.53 8.54
C ALA A 74 -22.70 -8.82 8.24
N GLU A 75 -22.14 -9.73 7.44
CA GLU A 75 -22.76 -11.02 7.15
C GLU A 75 -22.79 -11.94 8.38
N GLN A 76 -21.69 -12.04 9.13
CA GLN A 76 -21.64 -12.81 10.37
C GLN A 76 -22.63 -12.29 11.42
N ALA A 77 -22.75 -10.96 11.57
CA ALA A 77 -23.72 -10.37 12.49
C ALA A 77 -25.18 -10.69 12.10
N ALA A 78 -25.46 -10.83 10.79
CA ALA A 78 -26.77 -11.26 10.32
C ALA A 78 -27.03 -12.75 10.67
N VAL A 79 -26.02 -13.61 10.50
CA VAL A 79 -26.09 -15.04 10.87
C VAL A 79 -26.28 -15.22 12.37
N ASP A 80 -25.50 -14.51 13.18
CA ASP A 80 -25.56 -14.58 14.65
C ASP A 80 -26.92 -14.08 15.20
N ALA A 81 -27.52 -13.08 14.55
CA ALA A 81 -28.84 -12.56 14.91
C ALA A 81 -29.99 -13.53 14.56
N GLU A 82 -29.81 -14.36 13.53
CA GLU A 82 -30.78 -15.38 13.12
C GLU A 82 -30.76 -16.59 14.07
N GLU A 83 -29.59 -17.00 14.57
CA GLU A 83 -29.44 -18.12 15.52
C GLU A 83 -29.98 -17.81 16.93
N ALA A 84 -29.94 -16.53 17.36
CA ALA A 84 -30.49 -16.09 18.64
C ALA A 84 -32.04 -16.10 18.69
N GLY A 85 -32.70 -16.36 17.56
CA GLY A 85 -34.15 -16.29 17.38
C GLY A 85 -34.93 -17.56 17.71
N GLU A 86 -34.30 -18.65 18.16
CA GLU A 86 -35.01 -19.91 18.44
C GLU A 86 -35.41 -20.00 19.93
N PRO A 87 -36.69 -19.74 20.31
CA PRO A 87 -37.10 -19.96 21.68
C PRO A 87 -37.10 -21.45 21.96
N ALA A 88 -36.26 -21.90 22.89
CA ALA A 88 -36.33 -23.23 23.47
C ALA A 88 -37.72 -23.44 24.09
N ALA A 89 -38.65 -23.99 23.30
CA ALA A 89 -39.98 -24.34 23.73
C ALA A 89 -39.90 -25.63 24.57
N GLY A 90 -40.02 -25.47 25.89
CA GLY A 90 -40.76 -26.41 26.74
C GLY A 90 -39.95 -27.35 27.64
N SER A 91 -40.08 -27.14 28.95
CA SER A 91 -40.61 -28.15 29.87
C SER A 91 -41.16 -27.46 31.13
N GLY A 92 -42.43 -27.72 31.42
CA GLY A 92 -43.26 -26.99 32.37
C GLY A 92 -43.00 -27.31 33.85
N PRO A 93 -43.68 -26.58 34.76
CA PRO A 93 -43.56 -26.80 36.19
C PRO A 93 -44.36 -28.03 36.61
N GLU A 94 -43.69 -29.09 37.06
CA GLU A 94 -44.38 -30.19 37.74
C GLU A 94 -44.82 -29.75 39.15
N ASP A 95 -46.11 -29.44 39.23
CA ASP A 95 -46.89 -29.26 40.45
C ASP A 95 -46.91 -30.57 41.25
N THR A 96 -46.22 -30.61 42.39
CA THR A 96 -46.36 -31.70 43.37
C THR A 96 -47.10 -31.18 44.61
N PRO A 97 -48.28 -31.73 44.95
CA PRO A 97 -49.15 -31.17 45.96
C PRO A 97 -48.68 -31.52 47.39
N ARG A 98 -48.97 -30.60 48.31
CA ARG A 98 -48.78 -30.72 49.77
C ARG A 98 -49.41 -31.99 50.35
N ARG A 99 -48.70 -32.64 51.29
CA ARG A 99 -49.30 -33.29 52.45
C ARG A 99 -48.41 -33.19 53.68
#